data_AF-A0A518H3G6-F1
#
_entry.id   AF-A0A518H3G6-F1
#
_cell.length_a   1.000
_cell.length_b   1.000
_cell.length_c   1.000
_cell.angle_alpha   90.00
_cell.angle_beta   90.00
_cell.angle_gamma   90.00
#
_symmetry.space_group_name_H-M   'P 1'
#
loop_
_entity.id
_entity.type
_entity.pdbx_description
1 polymer ?
#
loop_
_entity_poly.entity_id
_entity_poly.type
_entity_poly.pdbx_seq_one_letter_code
_entity_poly.pdbx_strand_id
1 'polypeptide(L)'
;MAVTTLTLDGALISAREGQTILHAARDAGVRIPTLCDLDGLTPVGACRLCLVEVDGRLVPSCVTRAAEGMEVSTATDRLREYRRMILELLFAERNHVCSVCVANGDCELQDLAMELGVDHVRYEYLDPPCEVDASHDRYGLDHNRCILCTRCVRVCDEIEGAHTWDVAGRGTRSRVITDLHQPWGESGTCTSCGKCVMACPTGALFHRGSSVAENIHDRERLHDLVTAREEGRWGV
;
A
#
# COMPACT_ATOMS: atom_id res chain seq x y z
N MET A 1 -21.80 14.30 -16.30
CA MET A 1 -20.41 14.13 -15.84
C MET A 1 -19.52 14.54 -16.99
N ALA A 2 -18.61 15.49 -16.79
CA ALA A 2 -17.62 15.78 -17.82
C ALA A 2 -16.69 14.57 -17.94
N VAL A 3 -16.46 14.13 -19.17
CA VAL A 3 -15.52 13.06 -19.49
C VAL A 3 -14.27 13.72 -20.04
N THR A 4 -13.12 13.28 -19.55
CA THR A 4 -11.81 13.73 -20.02
C THR A 4 -11.16 12.61 -20.80
N THR A 5 -10.60 12.93 -21.97
CA THR A 5 -9.92 11.95 -22.82
C THR A 5 -8.41 12.12 -22.68
N LEU A 6 -7.70 11.01 -22.51
CA LEU A 6 -6.24 10.96 -22.46
C LEU A 6 -5.73 9.76 -23.26
N THR A 7 -4.47 9.84 -23.67
CA THR A 7 -3.78 8.74 -24.36
C THR A 7 -2.94 7.98 -23.34
N LEU A 8 -3.21 6.69 -23.15
CA LEU A 8 -2.47 5.78 -22.28
C LEU A 8 -1.79 4.71 -23.14
N ASP A 9 -0.46 4.69 -23.17
CA ASP A 9 0.34 3.75 -23.98
C ASP A 9 -0.08 3.71 -25.47
N GLY A 10 -0.47 4.87 -26.01
CA GLY A 10 -0.94 5.04 -27.39
C GLY A 10 -2.43 4.74 -27.61
N ALA A 11 -3.16 4.28 -26.61
CA ALA A 11 -4.61 4.05 -26.66
C ALA A 11 -5.38 5.22 -26.06
N LEU A 12 -6.43 5.68 -26.73
CA LEU A 12 -7.36 6.68 -26.16
C LEU A 12 -8.24 6.03 -25.11
N ILE A 13 -8.24 6.60 -23.90
CA ILE A 13 -9.09 6.17 -22.78
C ILE A 13 -9.89 7.36 -22.25
N SER A 14 -10.98 7.06 -21.56
CA SER A 14 -11.85 8.06 -20.92
C SER A 14 -11.69 8.01 -19.42
N ALA A 15 -11.56 9.18 -18.80
CA ALA A 15 -11.54 9.37 -17.35
C ALA A 15 -12.73 10.22 -16.91
N ARG A 16 -13.26 9.93 -15.73
CA ARG A 16 -14.26 10.78 -15.07
C ARG A 16 -13.58 12.07 -14.58
N GLU A 17 -14.35 13.14 -14.49
CA GLU A 17 -13.86 14.41 -13.94
C GLU A 17 -13.24 14.21 -12.54
N GLY A 18 -11.98 14.65 -12.39
CA GLY A 18 -11.23 14.54 -11.13
C GLY A 18 -10.63 13.17 -10.83
N GLN A 19 -10.84 12.17 -11.69
CA GLN A 19 -10.23 10.85 -11.56
C GLN A 19 -8.70 10.94 -11.74
N THR A 20 -7.98 10.08 -11.01
CA THR A 20 -6.52 10.00 -11.10
C THR A 20 -6.11 9.15 -12.29
N ILE A 21 -4.89 9.32 -12.79
CA ILE A 21 -4.35 8.51 -13.88
C ILE A 21 -4.39 7.02 -13.52
N LEU A 22 -4.09 6.67 -12.26
CA LEU A 22 -4.13 5.28 -11.78
C LEU A 22 -5.53 4.67 -11.91
N HIS A 23 -6.56 5.37 -11.43
CA HIS A 23 -7.92 4.86 -11.48
C HIS A 23 -8.46 4.83 -12.92
N ALA A 24 -8.12 5.82 -13.75
CA ALA A 24 -8.48 5.80 -15.17
C ALA A 24 -7.80 4.62 -15.92
N ALA A 25 -6.54 4.32 -15.59
CA ALA A 25 -5.84 3.16 -16.13
C ALA A 25 -6.48 1.84 -15.69
N ARG A 26 -6.86 1.71 -14.41
CA ARG A 26 -7.61 0.54 -13.90
C ARG A 26 -8.93 0.33 -14.64
N ASP A 27 -9.73 1.38 -14.80
CA ASP A 27 -11.00 1.32 -15.53
C ASP A 27 -10.80 0.88 -16.99
N ALA A 28 -9.66 1.23 -17.59
CA ALA A 28 -9.27 0.80 -18.94
C ALA A 28 -8.59 -0.59 -18.99
N GLY A 29 -8.48 -1.30 -17.86
CA GLY A 29 -7.84 -2.62 -17.78
C GLY A 29 -6.30 -2.59 -17.81
N VAL A 30 -5.68 -1.42 -17.66
CA VAL A 30 -4.22 -1.25 -17.61
C VAL A 30 -3.75 -1.25 -16.16
N ARG A 31 -2.95 -2.27 -15.80
CA ARG A 31 -2.41 -2.41 -14.44
C ARG A 31 -1.15 -1.56 -14.26
N ILE A 32 -1.19 -0.63 -13.30
CA ILE A 32 -0.03 0.11 -12.80
C ILE A 32 0.28 -0.39 -11.38
N PRO A 33 1.53 -0.79 -11.06
CA PRO A 33 1.86 -1.39 -9.77
C PRO A 33 1.80 -0.38 -8.61
N THR A 34 1.26 -0.82 -7.48
CA THR A 34 1.08 -0.01 -6.26
C THR A 34 1.22 -0.86 -5.00
N LEU A 35 1.76 -0.28 -3.92
CA LEU A 35 1.75 -0.89 -2.57
C LEU A 35 1.03 -0.05 -1.52
N CYS A 36 0.92 1.27 -1.71
CA CYS A 36 0.22 2.14 -0.76
C CYS A 36 -1.20 2.45 -1.21
N ASP A 37 -1.48 2.39 -2.50
CA ASP A 37 -2.84 2.61 -3.00
C ASP A 37 -3.74 1.43 -2.63
N LEU A 38 -4.95 1.71 -2.19
CA LEU A 38 -5.97 0.71 -1.87
C LEU A 38 -7.33 1.35 -2.16
N ASP A 39 -8.19 0.64 -2.88
CA ASP A 39 -9.52 1.14 -3.23
C ASP A 39 -10.33 1.43 -1.95
N GLY A 40 -11.06 2.54 -1.94
CA GLY A 40 -11.79 3.03 -0.77
C GLY A 40 -10.95 3.84 0.22
N LEU A 41 -9.66 4.06 -0.04
CA LEU A 41 -8.81 4.98 0.74
C LEU A 41 -8.35 6.18 -0.09
N THR A 42 -8.08 7.28 0.61
CA THR A 42 -7.48 8.47 0.02
C THR A 42 -6.07 8.17 -0.50
N PRO A 43 -5.73 8.48 -1.77
CA PRO A 43 -4.40 8.20 -2.31
C PRO A 43 -3.35 9.19 -1.77
N VAL A 44 -2.16 8.68 -1.43
CA VAL A 44 -1.08 9.46 -0.80
C VAL A 44 0.25 9.46 -1.56
N GLY A 45 0.41 8.57 -2.54
CA GLY A 45 1.65 8.49 -3.32
C GLY A 45 2.91 8.14 -2.53
N ALA A 46 2.78 7.44 -1.40
CA ALA A 46 3.87 7.11 -0.49
C ALA A 46 4.89 6.14 -1.10
N CYS A 47 4.44 5.04 -1.71
CA CYS A 47 5.36 3.97 -2.19
C CYS A 47 6.06 4.27 -3.51
N ARG A 48 5.61 5.25 -4.29
CA ARG A 48 6.17 5.65 -5.61
C ARG A 48 6.22 4.56 -6.69
N LEU A 49 5.68 3.36 -6.50
CA LEU A 49 5.65 2.34 -7.57
C LEU A 49 4.75 2.70 -8.76
N CYS A 50 3.74 3.53 -8.50
CA CYS A 50 2.80 4.03 -9.50
C CYS A 50 3.35 5.16 -10.39
N LEU A 51 4.68 5.34 -10.44
CA LEU A 51 5.27 6.30 -11.36
C LEU A 51 4.86 5.97 -12.79
N VAL A 52 4.50 7.01 -13.53
CA VAL A 52 4.23 7.00 -14.98
C VAL A 52 4.94 8.20 -15.60
N GLU A 53 5.13 8.15 -16.91
CA GLU A 53 5.69 9.27 -17.66
C GLU A 53 4.57 10.07 -18.32
N VAL A 54 4.56 11.38 -18.08
CA VAL A 54 3.67 12.35 -18.71
C VAL A 54 4.53 13.48 -19.25
N ASP A 55 4.52 13.71 -20.56
CA ASP A 55 5.36 14.70 -21.25
C ASP A 55 6.84 14.62 -20.85
N GLY A 56 7.38 13.40 -20.74
CA GLY A 56 8.77 13.11 -20.34
C GLY A 56 9.07 13.30 -18.84
N ARG A 57 8.08 13.66 -18.02
CA ARG A 57 8.20 13.83 -16.57
C ARG A 57 7.63 12.63 -15.82
N LEU A 58 8.32 12.23 -14.75
CA LEU A 58 7.87 11.17 -13.86
C LEU A 58 6.89 11.72 -12.83
N VAL A 59 5.65 11.22 -12.83
CA VAL A 59 4.60 11.63 -11.90
C VAL A 59 3.94 10.40 -11.25
N PRO A 60 3.49 10.49 -9.99
CA PRO A 60 2.75 9.41 -9.34
C PRO A 60 1.30 9.34 -9.85
N SER A 61 0.95 8.28 -10.58
CA SER A 61 -0.39 8.16 -11.19
C SER A 61 -1.54 8.12 -10.17
N CYS A 62 -1.29 7.69 -8.93
CA CYS A 62 -2.30 7.59 -7.87
C CYS A 62 -2.83 8.94 -7.37
N VAL A 63 -2.07 10.03 -7.51
CA VAL A 63 -2.47 11.38 -7.04
C VAL A 63 -2.53 12.41 -8.16
N THR A 64 -1.94 12.12 -9.32
CA THR A 64 -2.04 12.97 -10.50
C THR A 64 -3.40 12.78 -11.16
N ARG A 65 -4.16 13.87 -11.31
CA ARG A 65 -5.45 13.89 -12.01
C ARG A 65 -5.26 13.72 -13.52
N ALA A 66 -6.11 12.92 -14.14
CA ALA A 66 -6.20 12.85 -15.58
C ALA A 66 -6.69 14.21 -16.13
N ALA A 67 -6.05 14.69 -17.18
CA ALA A 67 -6.41 15.92 -17.87
C ALA A 67 -6.53 15.68 -19.39
N GLU A 68 -7.28 16.56 -20.05
CA GLU A 68 -7.59 16.42 -21.47
C GLU A 68 -6.32 16.44 -22.31
N GLY A 69 -6.18 15.47 -23.21
CA GLY A 69 -5.05 15.37 -24.12
C GLY A 69 -3.73 14.97 -23.45
N MET A 70 -3.73 14.53 -22.18
CA MET A 70 -2.53 13.98 -21.56
C MET A 70 -2.02 12.76 -22.34
N GLU A 71 -0.71 12.69 -22.55
CA GLU A 71 -0.04 11.49 -23.04
C GLU A 71 0.70 10.82 -21.90
N VAL A 72 0.28 9.61 -21.55
CA VAL A 72 0.79 8.84 -20.42
C VAL A 72 1.43 7.55 -20.92
N SER A 73 2.68 7.32 -20.55
CA SER A 73 3.36 6.04 -20.75
C SER A 73 3.53 5.32 -19.41
N THR A 74 3.14 4.04 -19.35
CA THR A 74 3.16 3.24 -18.11
C THR A 74 4.28 2.19 -18.08
N ALA A 75 4.87 1.88 -19.24
CA ALA A 75 5.79 0.75 -19.42
C ALA A 75 7.06 1.09 -20.22
N THR A 76 7.77 2.16 -19.82
CA THR A 76 9.10 2.50 -20.38
C THR A 76 10.22 1.77 -19.63
N ASP A 77 11.40 1.65 -20.24
CA ASP A 77 12.57 1.06 -19.57
C ASP A 77 13.01 1.88 -18.35
N ARG A 78 12.93 3.21 -18.46
CA ARG A 78 13.15 4.12 -17.34
C ARG A 78 12.21 3.81 -16.17
N LEU A 79 10.91 3.62 -16.42
CA LEU A 79 9.94 3.26 -15.38
C LEU A 79 10.25 1.90 -14.74
N ARG A 80 10.66 0.90 -15.53
CA ARG A 80 11.06 -0.41 -15.01
C ARG A 80 12.26 -0.30 -14.07
N GLU A 81 13.28 0.47 -14.45
CA GLU A 81 14.46 0.72 -13.62
C GLU A 81 14.09 1.41 -12.30
N TYR A 82 13.29 2.48 -12.34
CA TYR A 82 12.85 3.17 -11.13
C TYR A 82 12.02 2.27 -10.20
N ARG A 83 11.08 1.49 -10.75
CA ARG A 83 10.24 0.59 -9.95
C ARG A 83 11.08 -0.52 -9.29
N ARG A 84 12.02 -1.12 -10.03
CA ARG A 84 12.96 -2.10 -9.47
C ARG A 84 13.80 -1.49 -8.35
N MET A 85 14.37 -0.31 -8.59
CA MET A 85 15.14 0.43 -7.57
C MET A 85 14.31 0.72 -6.32
N ILE A 86 13.06 1.17 -6.48
CA ILE A 86 12.16 1.44 -5.35
C ILE A 86 11.95 0.17 -4.51
N LEU A 87 11.69 -0.98 -5.15
CA LEU A 87 11.54 -2.25 -4.44
C LEU A 87 12.82 -2.64 -3.70
N GLU A 88 13.98 -2.52 -4.33
CA GLU A 88 15.26 -2.79 -3.68
C GLU A 88 15.49 -1.89 -2.46
N LEU A 89 15.11 -0.60 -2.53
CA LEU A 89 15.20 0.32 -1.40
C LEU A 89 14.23 -0.05 -0.27
N LEU A 90 13.00 -0.48 -0.61
CA LEU A 90 12.04 -0.97 0.38
C LEU A 90 12.57 -2.21 1.09
N PHE A 91 13.20 -3.15 0.37
CA PHE A 91 13.86 -4.30 0.98
C PHE A 91 15.06 -3.91 1.84
N ALA A 92 15.88 -2.94 1.40
CA ALA A 92 17.07 -2.51 2.14
C ALA A 92 16.75 -1.74 3.44
N GLU A 93 15.58 -1.09 3.53
CA GLU A 93 15.23 -0.24 4.68
C GLU A 93 14.88 -1.04 5.95
N ARG A 94 14.38 -2.27 5.82
CA ARG A 94 13.88 -3.11 6.92
C ARG A 94 14.20 -4.59 6.72
N ASN A 95 13.99 -5.41 7.75
CA ASN A 95 14.45 -6.81 7.77
C ASN A 95 13.41 -7.76 7.17
N HIS A 96 13.41 -7.85 5.84
CA HIS A 96 12.48 -8.70 5.10
C HIS A 96 13.02 -10.14 4.92
N VAL A 97 12.73 -11.02 5.89
CA VAL A 97 13.09 -12.45 5.80
C VAL A 97 11.86 -13.28 5.45
N CYS A 98 11.65 -13.53 4.15
CA CYS A 98 10.45 -14.21 3.64
C CYS A 98 10.29 -15.65 4.15
N SER A 99 11.38 -16.39 4.37
CA SER A 99 11.35 -17.80 4.80
C SER A 99 10.67 -18.03 6.16
N VAL A 100 10.56 -16.99 6.98
CA VAL A 100 9.92 -17.02 8.30
C VAL A 100 8.76 -16.03 8.42
N CYS A 101 8.33 -15.43 7.30
CA CYS A 101 7.28 -14.43 7.28
C CYS A 101 5.89 -15.09 7.30
N VAL A 102 5.01 -14.59 8.17
CA VAL A 102 3.61 -15.03 8.26
C VAL A 102 2.81 -14.78 6.98
N ALA A 103 3.20 -13.79 6.18
CA ALA A 103 2.56 -13.42 4.92
C ALA A 103 3.30 -13.97 3.68
N ASN A 104 4.23 -14.92 3.85
CA ASN A 104 4.92 -15.51 2.70
C ASN A 104 3.92 -16.17 1.76
N GLY A 105 3.96 -15.82 0.47
CA GLY A 105 2.99 -16.29 -0.53
C GLY A 105 1.68 -15.49 -0.61
N ASP A 106 1.48 -14.49 0.25
CA ASP A 106 0.38 -13.49 0.17
C ASP A 106 0.91 -12.09 0.54
N CYS A 107 2.04 -11.71 -0.04
CA CYS A 107 2.73 -10.46 0.23
C CYS A 107 2.89 -9.68 -1.08
N GLU A 108 2.19 -8.54 -1.22
CA GLU A 108 2.24 -7.71 -2.43
C GLU A 108 3.66 -7.21 -2.74
N LEU A 109 4.48 -6.96 -1.70
CA LEU A 109 5.88 -6.57 -1.90
C LEU A 109 6.69 -7.70 -2.54
N GLN A 110 6.45 -8.95 -2.10
CA GLN A 110 7.10 -10.14 -2.66
C GLN A 110 6.65 -10.36 -4.11
N ASP A 111 5.35 -10.24 -4.37
CA ASP A 111 4.78 -10.43 -5.71
C ASP A 111 5.31 -9.41 -6.71
N LEU A 112 5.35 -8.12 -6.33
CA LEU A 112 5.89 -7.06 -7.18
C LEU A 112 7.39 -7.22 -7.42
N ALA A 113 8.14 -7.72 -6.43
CA ALA A 113 9.56 -8.04 -6.60
C ALA A 113 9.79 -9.13 -7.65
N MET A 114 9.00 -10.20 -7.60
CA MET A 114 9.04 -11.26 -8.60
C MET A 114 8.60 -10.75 -9.98
N GLU A 115 7.49 -10.00 -10.04
CA GLU A 115 6.95 -9.44 -11.28
C GLU A 115 7.95 -8.52 -12.00
N LEU A 116 8.67 -7.67 -11.26
CA LEU A 116 9.60 -6.68 -11.81
C LEU A 116 11.04 -7.20 -11.93
N GLY A 117 11.26 -8.48 -11.61
CA GLY A 117 12.54 -9.15 -11.73
C GLY A 117 13.60 -8.58 -10.79
N VAL A 118 13.24 -8.35 -9.53
CA VAL A 118 14.21 -8.10 -8.45
C VAL A 118 14.80 -9.45 -8.06
N ASP A 119 16.07 -9.69 -8.40
CA ASP A 119 16.82 -10.91 -8.09
C ASP A 119 17.82 -10.72 -6.94
N HIS A 120 18.31 -9.50 -6.75
CA HIS A 120 19.15 -9.08 -5.64
C HIS A 120 18.91 -7.60 -5.29
N VAL A 121 19.35 -7.20 -4.09
CA VAL A 121 19.34 -5.81 -3.64
C VAL A 121 20.73 -5.25 -3.79
N ARG A 122 20.88 -4.15 -4.55
CA ARG A 122 22.18 -3.50 -4.81
C ARG A 122 22.59 -2.51 -3.73
N TYR A 123 21.66 -2.17 -2.84
CA TYR A 123 21.87 -1.23 -1.73
C TYR A 123 22.25 -1.98 -0.45
N GLU A 124 23.01 -1.31 0.42
CA GLU A 124 23.32 -1.83 1.74
C GLU A 124 22.04 -1.87 2.60
N TYR A 125 21.83 -2.99 3.28
CA TYR A 125 20.72 -3.14 4.22
C TYR A 125 20.99 -2.31 5.47
N LEU A 126 19.96 -1.63 5.97
CA LEU A 126 20.07 -0.85 7.20
C LEU A 126 20.06 -1.71 8.46
N ASP A 127 19.53 -2.93 8.35
CA ASP A 127 19.36 -3.90 9.44
C ASP A 127 18.96 -3.30 10.81
N PRO A 128 17.90 -2.47 10.87
CA PRO A 128 17.56 -1.78 12.10
C PRO A 128 17.10 -2.76 13.17
N PRO A 129 17.39 -2.51 14.46
CA PRO A 129 16.74 -3.23 15.55
C PRO A 129 15.27 -2.79 15.60
N CYS A 130 14.41 -3.66 15.07
CA CYS A 130 12.97 -3.47 15.04
C CYS A 130 12.31 -4.47 15.99
N GLU A 131 11.53 -3.94 16.91
CA GLU A 131 10.75 -4.74 17.86
C GLU A 131 9.49 -5.28 17.19
N VAL A 132 9.03 -6.41 17.73
CA VAL A 132 7.73 -6.99 17.40
C VAL A 132 6.81 -6.75 18.59
N ASP A 133 5.74 -6.02 18.35
CA ASP A 133 4.68 -5.82 19.33
C ASP A 133 3.61 -6.92 19.16
N ALA A 134 3.54 -7.81 20.14
CA ALA A 134 2.53 -8.86 20.24
C ALA A 134 1.68 -8.72 21.51
N SER A 135 1.55 -7.49 22.02
CA SER A 135 0.80 -7.16 23.24
C SER A 135 -0.72 -7.23 23.05
N HIS A 136 -1.23 -7.02 21.84
CA HIS A 136 -2.65 -7.10 21.54
C HIS A 136 -3.15 -8.55 21.52
N ASP A 137 -4.33 -8.81 22.09
CA ASP A 137 -4.87 -10.19 22.26
C ASP A 137 -4.99 -10.97 20.95
N ARG A 138 -5.33 -10.28 19.86
CA ARG A 138 -5.67 -10.88 18.55
C ARG A 138 -4.65 -10.65 17.44
N TYR A 139 -3.79 -9.64 17.56
CA TYR A 139 -2.99 -9.15 16.44
C TYR A 139 -1.57 -8.84 16.89
N GLY A 140 -0.65 -8.76 15.93
CA GLY A 140 0.72 -8.34 16.15
C GLY A 140 1.19 -7.35 15.10
N LEU A 141 2.19 -6.55 15.47
CA LEU A 141 2.88 -5.59 14.64
C LEU A 141 4.37 -5.91 14.61
N ASP A 142 4.88 -6.28 13.43
CA ASP A 142 6.30 -6.48 13.18
C ASP A 142 6.86 -5.34 12.32
N HIS A 143 7.60 -4.44 12.96
CA HIS A 143 8.27 -3.32 12.28
C HIS A 143 9.34 -3.73 11.27
N ASN A 144 9.86 -4.96 11.36
CA ASN A 144 10.83 -5.50 10.42
C ASN A 144 10.25 -5.65 9.00
N ARG A 145 8.92 -5.74 8.88
CA ARG A 145 8.24 -5.97 7.58
C ARG A 145 7.47 -4.76 7.08
N CYS A 146 7.46 -3.67 7.83
CA CYS A 146 6.68 -2.48 7.53
C CYS A 146 7.38 -1.59 6.51
N ILE A 147 6.74 -1.35 5.36
CA ILE A 147 7.22 -0.47 4.30
C ILE A 147 6.69 0.97 4.39
N LEU A 148 6.13 1.35 5.54
CA LEU A 148 5.56 2.68 5.82
C LEU A 148 4.56 3.18 4.74
N CYS A 149 3.75 2.28 4.19
CA CYS A 149 2.77 2.61 3.14
C CYS A 149 1.54 3.36 3.65
N THR A 150 1.40 3.48 4.97
CA THR A 150 0.30 4.13 5.71
C THR A 150 -1.11 3.65 5.38
N ARG A 151 -1.28 2.45 4.80
CA ARG A 151 -2.61 1.83 4.61
C ARG A 151 -3.30 1.58 5.96
N CYS A 152 -2.58 1.07 6.95
CA CYS A 152 -3.14 0.82 8.29
C CYS A 152 -3.65 2.08 8.99
N VAL A 153 -2.89 3.18 8.88
CA VAL A 153 -3.25 4.51 9.40
C VAL A 153 -4.55 4.97 8.75
N ARG A 154 -4.59 5.00 7.41
CA ARG A 154 -5.75 5.47 6.65
C ARG A 154 -6.99 4.60 6.83
N VAL A 155 -6.86 3.28 6.89
CA VAL A 155 -8.01 2.40 7.14
C VAL A 155 -8.60 2.62 8.54
N CYS A 156 -7.74 2.84 9.53
CA CYS A 156 -8.18 3.09 10.89
C CYS A 156 -8.85 4.46 11.06
N ASP A 157 -8.43 5.44 10.26
CA ASP A 157 -9.03 6.77 10.17
C ASP A 157 -10.31 6.78 9.31
N GLU A 158 -10.18 6.51 8.01
CA GLU A 158 -11.22 6.76 7.00
C GLU A 158 -12.36 5.73 7.03
N ILE A 159 -12.03 4.45 7.30
CA ILE A 159 -13.02 3.36 7.29
C ILE A 159 -13.55 3.09 8.69
N GLU A 160 -12.68 2.89 9.67
CA GLU A 160 -13.09 2.60 11.05
C GLU A 160 -13.47 3.86 11.85
N GLY A 161 -12.76 4.98 11.67
CA GLY A 161 -12.93 6.18 12.50
C GLY A 161 -12.35 6.08 13.91
N ALA A 162 -11.42 5.14 14.16
CA ALA A 162 -10.83 4.92 15.48
C ALA A 162 -9.56 5.76 15.72
N HIS A 163 -8.84 6.14 14.66
CA HIS A 163 -7.60 6.94 14.73
C HIS A 163 -6.52 6.38 15.68
N THR A 164 -6.45 5.06 15.82
CA THR A 164 -5.50 4.36 16.70
C THR A 164 -4.06 4.41 16.17
N TRP A 165 -3.88 4.41 14.85
CA TRP A 165 -2.57 4.37 14.22
C TRP A 165 -2.11 5.77 13.81
N ASP A 166 -0.84 6.08 14.02
CA ASP A 166 -0.19 7.29 13.51
C ASP A 166 1.26 6.99 13.10
N VAL A 167 2.00 7.98 12.60
CA VAL A 167 3.41 7.90 12.22
C VAL A 167 4.24 8.83 13.10
N ALA A 168 5.20 8.26 13.82
CA ALA A 168 6.21 9.02 14.55
C ALA A 168 7.58 8.97 13.87
N GLY A 169 8.42 9.94 14.20
CA GLY A 169 9.79 10.03 13.67
C GLY A 169 9.88 10.67 12.29
N ARG A 170 11.09 10.68 11.72
CA ARG A 170 11.39 11.24 10.39
C ARG A 170 12.46 10.43 9.68
N GLY A 171 12.39 10.39 8.34
CA GLY A 171 13.34 9.66 7.49
C GLY A 171 13.33 8.17 7.82
N THR A 172 14.50 7.54 7.87
CA THR A 172 14.64 6.10 8.18
C THR A 172 14.19 5.71 9.60
N ARG A 173 14.00 6.71 10.49
CA ARG A 173 13.46 6.53 11.84
C ARG A 173 11.93 6.62 11.90
N SER A 174 11.25 6.85 10.78
CA SER A 174 9.79 6.85 10.76
C SER A 174 9.22 5.46 11.04
N ARG A 175 8.21 5.40 11.91
CA ARG A 175 7.53 4.17 12.31
C ARG A 175 6.04 4.43 12.50
N VAL A 176 5.23 3.44 12.16
CA VAL A 176 3.83 3.39 12.57
C VAL A 176 3.81 3.20 14.09
N ILE A 177 2.95 3.92 14.79
CA ILE A 177 2.81 3.84 16.24
C ILE A 177 1.34 3.73 16.61
N THR A 178 1.07 3.13 17.78
CA THR A 178 -0.26 3.07 18.36
C THR A 178 -0.45 4.22 19.35
N ASP A 179 -1.52 4.98 19.21
CA ASP A 179 -1.84 6.16 20.02
C ASP A 179 -0.60 7.06 20.23
N LEU A 180 -0.20 7.29 21.49
CA LEU A 180 1.00 8.04 21.85
C LEU A 180 2.25 7.15 22.00
N HIS A 181 2.44 6.24 21.04
CA HIS A 181 3.54 5.28 20.98
C HIS A 181 3.57 4.31 22.17
N GLN A 182 2.39 3.78 22.50
CA GLN A 182 2.22 2.75 23.53
C GLN A 182 2.08 1.35 22.90
N PRO A 183 2.26 0.26 23.67
CA PRO A 183 1.97 -1.09 23.19
C PRO A 183 0.54 -1.20 22.66
N TRP A 184 0.33 -1.91 21.56
CA TRP A 184 -0.97 -2.00 20.90
C TRP A 184 -2.06 -2.58 21.80
N GLY A 185 -1.73 -3.55 22.65
CA GLY A 185 -2.66 -4.13 23.63
C GLY A 185 -3.12 -3.16 24.72
N GLU A 186 -2.41 -2.05 24.93
CA GLU A 186 -2.78 -1.01 25.90
C GLU A 186 -3.62 0.12 25.27
N SER A 187 -3.87 0.05 23.95
CA SER A 187 -4.64 1.06 23.24
C SER A 187 -6.10 1.12 23.67
N GLY A 188 -6.50 2.29 24.20
CA GLY A 188 -7.89 2.58 24.52
C GLY A 188 -8.75 2.98 23.31
N THR A 189 -8.13 3.31 22.17
CA THR A 189 -8.84 3.70 20.94
C THR A 189 -9.08 2.52 20.00
N CYS A 190 -8.26 1.47 20.09
CA CYS A 190 -8.36 0.29 19.24
C CYS A 190 -9.70 -0.42 19.41
N THR A 191 -10.45 -0.60 18.32
CA THR A 191 -11.71 -1.34 18.31
C THR A 191 -11.55 -2.85 18.08
N SER A 192 -10.31 -3.34 17.95
CA SER A 192 -10.00 -4.74 17.61
C SER A 192 -10.61 -5.22 16.28
N CYS A 193 -10.97 -4.31 15.36
CA CYS A 193 -11.69 -4.62 14.13
C CYS A 193 -10.88 -5.39 13.06
N GLY A 194 -9.54 -5.38 13.14
CA GLY A 194 -8.67 -6.11 12.22
C GLY A 194 -8.53 -5.52 10.81
N LYS A 195 -9.19 -4.40 10.50
CA LYS A 195 -9.15 -3.79 9.16
C LYS A 195 -7.74 -3.36 8.74
N CYS A 196 -6.94 -2.89 9.68
CA CYS A 196 -5.53 -2.56 9.44
C CYS A 196 -4.67 -3.80 9.09
N VAL A 197 -4.98 -4.97 9.66
CA VAL A 197 -4.33 -6.24 9.33
C VAL A 197 -4.71 -6.64 7.90
N MET A 198 -6.00 -6.61 7.55
CA MET A 198 -6.48 -6.88 6.19
C MET A 198 -5.84 -5.97 5.12
N ALA A 199 -5.56 -4.71 5.47
CA ALA A 199 -5.02 -3.72 4.55
C ALA A 199 -3.51 -3.82 4.32
N CYS A 200 -2.79 -4.58 5.14
CA CYS A 200 -1.33 -4.62 5.09
C CYS A 200 -0.85 -5.24 3.76
N PRO A 201 0.04 -4.58 3.00
CA PRO A 201 0.61 -5.17 1.79
C PRO A 201 1.72 -6.20 2.09
N THR A 202 2.13 -6.34 3.35
CA THR A 202 3.22 -7.20 3.80
C THR A 202 2.81 -7.94 5.07
N GLY A 203 3.72 -8.72 5.67
CA GLY A 203 3.49 -9.37 6.97
C GLY A 203 3.75 -8.47 8.19
N ALA A 204 3.64 -7.14 8.06
CA ALA A 204 3.90 -6.22 9.16
C ALA A 204 2.78 -6.21 10.19
N LEU A 205 1.52 -6.32 9.76
CA LEU A 205 0.38 -6.50 10.66
C LEU A 205 -0.20 -7.88 10.41
N PHE A 206 -0.44 -8.64 11.47
CA PHE A 206 -0.79 -10.05 11.35
C PHE A 206 -1.67 -10.54 12.51
N HIS A 207 -2.30 -11.69 12.33
CA HIS A 207 -3.02 -12.37 13.41
C HIS A 207 -2.07 -13.03 14.41
N ARG A 208 -2.29 -12.79 15.70
CA ARG A 208 -1.47 -13.38 16.76
C ARG A 208 -1.63 -14.90 16.75
N GLY A 209 -0.51 -15.61 16.72
CA GLY A 209 -0.47 -17.07 16.63
C GLY A 209 -0.32 -17.61 15.22
N SER A 210 -0.37 -16.77 14.17
CA SER A 210 -0.05 -17.19 12.81
C SER A 210 1.42 -17.63 12.68
N SER A 211 1.60 -18.78 12.03
CA SER A 211 2.88 -19.30 11.57
C SER A 211 3.23 -18.78 10.17
N VAL A 212 4.35 -19.26 9.64
CA VAL A 212 4.83 -18.95 8.30
C VAL A 212 3.75 -19.25 7.26
N ALA A 213 3.47 -18.28 6.38
CA ALA A 213 2.47 -18.36 5.31
C ALA A 213 1.00 -18.54 5.74
N GLU A 214 0.66 -18.37 7.02
CA GLU A 214 -0.73 -18.51 7.50
C GLU A 214 -1.55 -17.22 7.50
N ASN A 215 -0.91 -16.05 7.35
CA ASN A 215 -1.60 -14.76 7.39
C ASN A 215 -2.08 -14.36 6.00
N ILE A 216 -3.31 -14.74 5.68
CA ILE A 216 -4.00 -14.42 4.42
C ILE A 216 -4.81 -13.13 4.58
N HIS A 217 -4.63 -12.19 3.66
CA HIS A 217 -5.26 -10.88 3.66
C HIS A 217 -6.53 -10.88 2.77
N ASP A 218 -7.63 -10.39 3.33
CA ASP A 218 -8.88 -10.14 2.60
C ASP A 218 -9.02 -8.64 2.32
N ARG A 219 -8.38 -8.19 1.23
CA ARG A 219 -8.29 -6.77 0.88
C ARG A 219 -9.57 -6.27 0.19
N GLU A 220 -10.24 -7.13 -0.57
CA GLU A 220 -11.49 -6.81 -1.26
C GLU A 220 -12.61 -6.47 -0.27
N ARG A 221 -12.66 -7.16 0.87
CA ARG A 221 -13.61 -6.85 1.94
C ARG A 221 -13.55 -5.40 2.43
N LEU A 222 -12.39 -4.73 2.34
CA LEU A 222 -12.29 -3.32 2.72
C LEU A 222 -13.03 -2.41 1.72
N HIS A 223 -12.95 -2.72 0.43
CA HIS A 223 -13.71 -2.03 -0.60
C HIS A 223 -15.21 -2.25 -0.38
N ASP A 224 -15.64 -3.50 -0.16
CA ASP A 224 -17.04 -3.83 0.08
C ASP A 224 -17.63 -3.08 1.28
N LEU A 225 -16.84 -2.90 2.35
CA LEU A 225 -17.27 -2.13 3.52
C LEU A 225 -17.47 -0.65 3.23
N VAL A 226 -16.63 -0.06 2.37
CA VAL A 226 -16.78 1.33 1.94
C VAL A 226 -18.01 1.47 1.04
N THR A 227 -18.17 0.59 0.06
CA THR A 227 -19.33 0.58 -0.84
C THR A 227 -20.63 0.37 -0.06
N ALA A 228 -20.66 -0.58 0.88
CA ALA A 228 -21.79 -0.81 1.78
C ALA A 228 -22.19 0.45 2.56
N ARG A 229 -21.20 1.21 3.05
CA ARG A 229 -21.42 2.47 3.77
C ARG A 229 -22.00 3.55 2.85
N GLU A 230 -21.46 3.70 1.65
CA GLU A 230 -21.91 4.69 0.66
C GLU A 230 -23.32 4.39 0.15
N GLU A 231 -23.65 3.11 -0.06
CA GLU A 231 -24.97 2.68 -0.52
C GLU A 231 -26.00 2.51 0.62
N GLY A 232 -25.56 2.57 1.88
CA GLY A 232 -26.42 2.32 3.05
C GLY A 232 -26.89 0.87 3.16
N ARG A 233 -26.16 -0.09 2.60
CA ARG A 233 -26.50 -1.52 2.55
C ARG A 233 -25.52 -2.33 3.38
N TRP A 234 -25.91 -2.69 4.60
CA TRP A 234 -25.10 -3.53 5.48
C TRP A 234 -25.64 -4.95 5.52
N GLY A 235 -24.83 -5.92 5.06
CA GLY A 235 -25.13 -7.35 5.12
C GLY A 235 -25.89 -7.90 3.91
N VAL A 236 -25.17 -8.70 3.12
CA VAL A 236 -25.75 -9.82 2.35
C VAL A 236 -25.20 -11.10 2.96
#